data_AF-A0A1Z5RIC8-F1
#
_entry.id   AF-A0A1Z5RIC8-F1
#
_cell.length_a   1.000
_cell.length_b   1.000
_cell.length_c   1.000
_cell.angle_alpha   90.00
_cell.angle_beta   90.00
_cell.angle_gamma   90.00
#
_symmetry.space_group_name_H-M   'P 1'
#
loop_
_entity.id
_entity.type
_entity.pdbx_description
1 polymer ?
#
loop_
_entity_poly.entity_id
_entity_poly.type
_entity_poly.pdbx_seq_one_letter_code
_entity_poly.pdbx_strand_id
1 'polypeptide(L)'
;MREGTTSLISTTGVVSSAVALRGTVQFHSRAESVKEIIGTTALEATATIYNITGAIEKMQNTSNLYNYTSQAWDHLNSTVEALNSEAVEIQVKAEKNMRLVSKGIRTLELVTILCVTLNLFAVLVLLVGRPLRLQKLCCLCMVFCWILTALFWMYFGLYYFFDKFAGDTCVALDEYQLNPQNSTLGTIIPCSEKLSADVILHDVGAGIHDIIDQVNSNIYTIKSEYPVKQLDYICNPFTGPPQYQYQPENCPSGAATIGDIPQILKRLTCSDFGGGANCRPADLSSAIDYDKVQSYTSSIQNVLDIFPGTERLVSCELVKAGFADIVGNQCAPLRRGARAAWAALAALSASMVLLILLVLVATNARHPGDDRLSVRHLTSSTNSEISEAEFAEMHAKKVRTRVGP
;
A
#
# COMPACT_ATOMS: atom_id res chain seq x y z
N MET A 1 46.68 21.10 14.63
CA MET A 1 45.26 21.26 15.06
C MET A 1 44.30 21.41 13.88
N ARG A 2 44.47 22.38 12.96
CA ARG A 2 43.50 22.69 11.88
C ARG A 2 43.27 21.56 10.84
N GLU A 3 44.20 20.63 10.64
CA GLU A 3 44.04 19.49 9.71
C GLU A 3 43.25 18.33 10.33
N GLY A 4 43.43 18.09 11.64
CA GLY A 4 42.72 17.04 12.36
C GLY A 4 41.21 17.29 12.42
N THR A 5 40.79 18.54 12.58
CA THR A 5 39.37 18.91 12.57
C THR A 5 38.71 18.74 11.20
N THR A 6 39.41 19.07 10.11
CA THR A 6 38.90 18.80 8.74
C THR A 6 38.79 17.31 8.45
N SER A 7 39.73 16.50 8.94
CA SER A 7 39.66 15.03 8.81
C SER A 7 38.45 14.46 9.55
N LEU A 8 38.24 14.85 10.82
CA LEU A 8 37.10 14.40 11.64
C LEU A 8 35.74 14.72 11.00
N ILE A 9 35.58 15.93 10.46
CA ILE A 9 34.32 16.34 9.81
C ILE A 9 34.09 15.56 8.51
N SER A 10 35.15 15.32 7.71
CA SER A 10 35.03 14.53 6.49
C SER A 10 34.69 13.05 6.78
N THR A 11 35.28 12.43 7.81
CA THR A 11 34.93 11.07 8.22
C THR A 11 33.50 10.97 8.73
N THR A 12 33.02 11.98 9.49
CA THR A 12 31.62 12.06 9.90
C THR A 12 30.70 12.15 8.68
N GLY A 13 31.02 12.98 7.69
CA GLY A 13 30.25 13.08 6.44
C GLY A 13 30.18 11.76 5.64
N VAL A 14 31.29 11.01 5.56
CA VAL A 14 31.30 9.68 4.91
C VAL A 14 30.42 8.68 5.66
N VAL A 15 30.53 8.61 7.00
CA VAL A 15 29.70 7.72 7.82
C VAL A 15 28.23 8.09 7.73
N SER A 16 27.89 9.37 7.83
CA SER A 16 26.51 9.84 7.67
C SER A 16 25.97 9.60 6.26
N SER A 17 26.79 9.68 5.22
CA SER A 17 26.40 9.28 3.85
C SER A 17 25.99 7.81 3.78
N ALA A 18 26.80 6.91 4.35
CA ALA A 18 26.50 5.48 4.39
C ALA A 18 25.21 5.17 5.18
N VAL A 19 24.99 5.85 6.32
CA VAL A 19 23.77 5.68 7.12
C VAL A 19 22.54 6.24 6.39
N ALA A 20 22.65 7.39 5.72
CA ALA A 20 21.56 7.99 4.95
C ALA A 20 21.12 7.08 3.80
N LEU A 21 22.08 6.53 3.04
CA LEU A 21 21.80 5.56 1.98
C LEU A 21 21.14 4.28 2.53
N ARG A 22 21.68 3.71 3.61
CA ARG A 22 21.11 2.51 4.24
C ARG A 22 19.69 2.74 4.78
N GLY A 23 19.47 3.87 5.45
CA GLY A 23 18.15 4.26 5.97
C GLY A 23 17.12 4.47 4.86
N THR A 24 17.54 5.10 3.76
CA THR A 24 16.74 5.30 2.54
C THR A 24 16.30 3.97 1.92
N VAL A 25 17.24 3.06 1.64
CA VAL A 25 16.95 1.75 1.05
C VAL A 25 16.07 0.91 1.98
N GLN A 26 16.33 0.95 3.30
CA GLN A 26 15.50 0.26 4.28
C GLN A 26 14.08 0.84 4.33
N PHE A 27 13.91 2.17 4.27
CA PHE A 27 12.61 2.80 4.19
C PHE A 27 11.87 2.40 2.91
N HIS A 28 12.55 2.48 1.75
CA HIS A 28 11.99 2.10 0.45
C HIS A 28 11.43 0.67 0.46
N SER A 29 12.26 -0.31 0.83
CA SER A 29 11.88 -1.73 0.86
C SER A 29 10.67 -1.97 1.76
N ARG A 30 10.59 -1.32 2.93
CA ARG A 30 9.47 -1.53 3.87
C ARG A 30 8.21 -0.79 3.45
N ALA A 31 8.32 0.38 2.83
CA ALA A 31 7.19 1.12 2.30
C ALA A 31 6.56 0.38 1.10
N GLU A 32 7.37 -0.26 0.24
CA GLU A 32 6.87 -1.14 -0.81
C GLU A 32 6.15 -2.38 -0.23
N SER A 33 6.68 -3.04 0.81
CA SER A 33 5.98 -4.14 1.47
C SER A 33 4.63 -3.72 2.09
N VAL A 34 4.55 -2.57 2.77
CA VAL A 34 3.26 -2.06 3.29
C VAL A 34 2.27 -1.79 2.14
N LYS A 35 2.74 -1.19 1.04
CA LYS A 35 1.93 -0.94 -0.17
C LYS A 35 1.45 -2.25 -0.81
N GLU A 36 2.28 -3.29 -0.79
CA GLU A 36 1.94 -4.62 -1.32
C GLU A 36 0.87 -5.31 -0.46
N ILE A 37 1.03 -5.33 0.87
CA ILE A 37 0.04 -5.91 1.78
C ILE A 37 -1.33 -5.24 1.61
N ILE A 38 -1.38 -3.91 1.66
CA ILE A 38 -2.64 -3.14 1.46
C ILE A 38 -3.26 -3.46 0.08
N GLY A 39 -2.44 -3.55 -0.96
CA GLY A 39 -2.87 -3.88 -2.31
C GLY A 39 -3.47 -5.28 -2.43
N THR A 40 -2.77 -6.29 -1.90
CA THR A 40 -3.24 -7.68 -1.90
C THR A 40 -4.52 -7.82 -1.09
N THR A 41 -4.62 -7.22 0.09
CA THR A 41 -5.86 -7.22 0.90
C THR A 41 -7.04 -6.59 0.15
N ALA A 42 -6.82 -5.47 -0.55
CA ALA A 42 -7.87 -4.83 -1.35
C ALA A 42 -8.29 -5.68 -2.57
N LEU A 43 -7.34 -6.31 -3.27
CA LEU A 43 -7.63 -7.18 -4.41
C LEU A 43 -8.30 -8.50 -3.99
N GLU A 44 -7.93 -9.09 -2.85
CA GLU A 44 -8.59 -10.27 -2.28
C GLU A 44 -10.04 -9.94 -1.85
N ALA A 45 -10.27 -8.74 -1.30
CA ALA A 45 -11.61 -8.26 -0.98
C ALA A 45 -12.46 -8.06 -2.25
N THR A 46 -11.95 -7.35 -3.25
CA THR A 46 -12.60 -7.18 -4.56
C THR A 46 -12.93 -8.52 -5.21
N ALA A 47 -11.98 -9.48 -5.25
CA ALA A 47 -12.20 -10.80 -5.83
C ALA A 47 -13.26 -11.60 -5.08
N THR A 48 -13.30 -11.49 -3.75
CA THR A 48 -14.35 -12.10 -2.92
C THR A 48 -15.72 -11.48 -3.23
N ILE A 49 -15.81 -10.15 -3.38
CA ILE A 49 -17.06 -9.48 -3.76
C ILE A 49 -17.56 -9.94 -5.13
N TYR A 50 -16.70 -10.01 -6.16
CA TYR A 50 -17.10 -10.52 -7.49
C TYR A 50 -17.55 -11.99 -7.46
N ASN A 51 -16.94 -12.81 -6.60
CA ASN A 51 -17.37 -14.19 -6.40
C ASN A 51 -18.76 -14.26 -5.74
N ILE A 52 -19.04 -13.37 -4.76
CA ILE A 52 -20.36 -13.22 -4.13
C ILE A 52 -21.42 -12.78 -5.15
N THR A 53 -21.17 -11.70 -5.90
CA THR A 53 -22.13 -11.20 -6.89
C THR A 53 -22.39 -12.20 -8.00
N GLY A 54 -21.35 -12.86 -8.53
CA GLY A 54 -21.50 -13.93 -9.53
C GLY A 54 -22.27 -15.16 -9.02
N ALA A 55 -22.12 -15.55 -7.75
CA ALA A 55 -22.92 -16.63 -7.17
C ALA A 55 -24.40 -16.23 -7.02
N ILE A 56 -24.67 -14.99 -6.62
CA ILE A 56 -26.03 -14.42 -6.52
C ILE A 56 -26.70 -14.36 -7.90
N GLU A 57 -26.01 -13.83 -8.91
CA GLU A 57 -26.53 -13.76 -10.29
C GLU A 57 -26.88 -15.16 -10.83
N LYS A 58 -26.06 -16.17 -10.53
CA LYS A 58 -26.32 -17.58 -10.91
C LYS A 58 -27.57 -18.14 -10.21
N MET A 59 -27.77 -17.84 -8.93
CA MET A 59 -28.99 -18.20 -8.21
C MET A 59 -30.23 -17.50 -8.77
N GLN A 60 -30.15 -16.20 -9.05
CA GLN A 60 -31.26 -15.42 -9.63
C GLN A 60 -31.65 -15.95 -11.02
N ASN A 61 -30.66 -16.23 -11.88
CA ASN A 61 -30.88 -16.82 -13.19
C ASN A 61 -31.57 -18.19 -13.10
N THR A 62 -31.14 -19.04 -12.15
CA THR A 62 -31.80 -20.33 -11.88
C THR A 62 -33.25 -20.13 -11.41
N SER A 63 -33.50 -19.19 -10.49
CA SER A 63 -34.83 -18.88 -9.98
C SER A 63 -35.78 -18.41 -11.09
N ASN A 64 -35.30 -17.51 -11.96
CA ASN A 64 -36.05 -17.00 -13.11
C ASN A 64 -36.36 -18.11 -14.13
N LEU A 65 -35.40 -18.99 -14.43
CA LEU A 65 -35.57 -20.09 -15.39
C LEU A 65 -36.69 -21.07 -14.99
N TYR A 66 -36.94 -21.22 -13.68
CA TYR A 66 -38.03 -22.04 -13.13
C TYR A 66 -39.25 -21.24 -12.64
N ASN A 67 -39.38 -19.97 -13.04
CA ASN A 67 -40.49 -19.07 -12.68
C ASN A 67 -40.72 -18.84 -11.17
N TYR A 68 -39.67 -18.96 -10.35
CA TYR A 68 -39.71 -18.56 -8.93
C TYR A 68 -39.30 -17.08 -8.82
N THR A 69 -40.24 -16.17 -9.01
CA THR A 69 -40.03 -14.74 -8.77
C THR A 69 -40.40 -14.37 -7.31
N SER A 70 -39.65 -13.45 -6.73
CA SER A 70 -39.87 -12.92 -5.38
C SER A 70 -39.44 -11.46 -5.33
N GLN A 71 -40.08 -10.65 -4.49
CA GLN A 71 -39.71 -9.25 -4.28
C GLN A 71 -38.31 -9.09 -3.63
N ALA A 72 -37.76 -10.15 -3.04
CA ALA A 72 -36.40 -10.14 -2.51
C ALA A 72 -35.33 -10.00 -3.61
N TRP A 73 -35.63 -10.41 -4.86
CA TRP A 73 -34.68 -10.27 -5.97
C TRP A 73 -34.43 -8.82 -6.36
N ASP A 74 -35.38 -7.90 -6.20
CA ASP A 74 -35.18 -6.47 -6.51
C ASP A 74 -34.20 -5.81 -5.53
N HIS A 75 -34.33 -6.13 -4.24
CA HIS A 75 -33.39 -5.73 -3.20
C HIS A 75 -32.00 -6.35 -3.42
N LEU A 76 -31.96 -7.62 -3.81
CA LEU A 76 -30.69 -8.31 -4.03
C LEU A 76 -29.97 -7.84 -5.29
N ASN A 77 -30.70 -7.53 -6.37
CA ASN A 77 -30.14 -6.99 -7.62
C ASN A 77 -29.51 -5.59 -7.41
N SER A 78 -30.21 -4.71 -6.69
CA SER A 78 -29.64 -3.40 -6.30
C SER A 78 -28.45 -3.53 -5.34
N THR A 79 -28.44 -4.55 -4.47
CA THR A 79 -27.27 -4.88 -3.64
C THR A 79 -26.08 -5.38 -4.48
N VAL A 80 -26.32 -6.23 -5.48
CA VAL A 80 -25.29 -6.73 -6.42
C VAL A 80 -24.70 -5.59 -7.26
N GLU A 81 -25.53 -4.68 -7.76
CA GLU A 81 -25.08 -3.51 -8.52
C GLU A 81 -24.20 -2.58 -7.66
N ALA A 82 -24.61 -2.31 -6.42
CA ALA A 82 -23.82 -1.53 -5.46
C ALA A 82 -22.49 -2.22 -5.13
N LEU A 83 -22.49 -3.52 -4.81
CA LEU A 83 -21.30 -4.30 -4.50
C LEU A 83 -20.31 -4.35 -5.68
N ASN A 84 -20.80 -4.57 -6.91
CA ASN A 84 -19.97 -4.55 -8.11
C ASN A 84 -19.38 -3.14 -8.34
N SER A 85 -20.14 -2.07 -8.13
CA SER A 85 -19.64 -0.69 -8.25
C SER A 85 -18.55 -0.37 -7.23
N GLU A 86 -18.75 -0.72 -5.96
CA GLU A 86 -17.76 -0.54 -4.90
C GLU A 86 -16.50 -1.39 -5.14
N ALA A 87 -16.66 -2.65 -5.59
CA ALA A 87 -15.53 -3.52 -5.93
C ALA A 87 -14.66 -2.94 -7.07
N VAL A 88 -15.29 -2.34 -8.09
CA VAL A 88 -14.60 -1.60 -9.16
C VAL A 88 -13.88 -0.36 -8.61
N GLU A 89 -14.53 0.44 -7.76
CA GLU A 89 -13.85 1.61 -7.18
C GLU A 89 -12.65 1.19 -6.33
N ILE A 90 -12.81 0.20 -5.44
CA ILE A 90 -11.74 -0.34 -4.59
C ILE A 90 -10.56 -0.79 -5.47
N GLN A 91 -10.82 -1.57 -6.52
CA GLN A 91 -9.77 -2.05 -7.42
C GLN A 91 -9.03 -0.90 -8.11
N VAL A 92 -9.75 -0.01 -8.79
CA VAL A 92 -9.16 1.11 -9.55
C VAL A 92 -8.39 2.04 -8.63
N LYS A 93 -8.90 2.30 -7.43
CA LYS A 93 -8.29 3.17 -6.42
C LYS A 93 -7.06 2.52 -5.80
N ALA A 94 -7.10 1.22 -5.49
CA ALA A 94 -5.95 0.45 -5.01
C ALA A 94 -4.83 0.43 -6.06
N GLU A 95 -5.08 -0.04 -7.28
CA GLU A 95 -4.08 -0.11 -8.35
C GLU A 95 -3.45 1.27 -8.66
N LYS A 96 -4.28 2.31 -8.77
CA LYS A 96 -3.83 3.69 -9.01
C LYS A 96 -2.98 4.22 -7.85
N ASN A 97 -3.41 4.02 -6.60
CA ASN A 97 -2.69 4.50 -5.43
C ASN A 97 -1.37 3.72 -5.23
N MET A 98 -1.37 2.39 -5.38
CA MET A 98 -0.15 1.57 -5.38
C MET A 98 0.85 2.07 -6.42
N ARG A 99 0.39 2.38 -7.64
CA ARG A 99 1.25 2.90 -8.72
C ARG A 99 1.80 4.30 -8.41
N LEU A 100 1.02 5.18 -7.79
CA LEU A 100 1.46 6.51 -7.36
C LEU A 100 2.47 6.42 -6.20
N VAL A 101 2.18 5.61 -5.19
CA VAL A 101 3.04 5.35 -4.03
C VAL A 101 4.37 4.75 -4.47
N SER A 102 4.38 3.69 -5.28
CA SER A 102 5.61 3.07 -5.78
C SER A 102 6.48 4.05 -6.59
N LYS A 103 5.87 4.86 -7.48
CA LYS A 103 6.56 5.96 -8.16
C LYS A 103 7.16 6.97 -7.18
N GLY A 104 6.41 7.34 -6.14
CA GLY A 104 6.85 8.29 -5.10
C GLY A 104 8.05 7.77 -4.31
N ILE A 105 7.95 6.56 -3.74
CA ILE A 105 9.02 5.94 -2.94
C ILE A 105 10.29 5.72 -3.80
N ARG A 106 10.15 5.24 -5.04
CA ARG A 106 11.28 5.07 -5.96
C ARG A 106 11.92 6.41 -6.35
N THR A 107 11.13 7.45 -6.58
CA THR A 107 11.66 8.80 -6.90
C THR A 107 12.41 9.37 -5.69
N LEU A 108 11.85 9.23 -4.49
CA LEU A 108 12.47 9.67 -3.25
C LEU A 108 13.82 8.98 -3.01
N GLU A 109 13.88 7.65 -3.16
CA GLU A 109 15.12 6.89 -3.06
C GLU A 109 16.17 7.36 -4.06
N LEU A 110 15.83 7.37 -5.36
CA LEU A 110 16.77 7.73 -6.42
C LEU A 110 17.34 9.13 -6.25
N VAL A 111 16.51 10.12 -5.91
CA VAL A 111 16.98 11.50 -5.72
C VAL A 111 17.77 11.65 -4.42
N THR A 112 17.41 10.93 -3.34
CA THR A 112 18.22 10.91 -2.11
C THR A 112 19.63 10.34 -2.38
N ILE A 113 19.72 9.21 -3.10
CA ILE A 113 21.00 8.60 -3.49
C ILE A 113 21.82 9.56 -4.36
N LEU A 114 21.18 10.23 -5.34
CA LEU A 114 21.83 11.21 -6.19
C LEU A 114 22.37 12.42 -5.39
N CYS A 115 21.59 12.98 -4.46
CA CYS A 115 22.04 14.09 -3.62
C CYS A 115 23.21 13.71 -2.71
N VAL A 116 23.18 12.52 -2.10
CA VAL A 116 24.26 12.03 -1.21
C VAL A 116 25.55 11.75 -2.01
N THR A 117 25.45 11.13 -3.18
CA THR A 117 26.63 10.85 -4.03
C THR A 117 27.25 12.12 -4.60
N LEU A 118 26.43 13.09 -5.05
CA LEU A 118 26.89 14.41 -5.49
C LEU A 118 27.53 15.22 -4.35
N ASN A 119 27.03 15.09 -3.12
CA ASN A 119 27.66 15.71 -1.94
C ASN A 119 29.05 15.11 -1.67
N LEU A 120 29.17 13.78 -1.67
CA LEU A 120 30.43 13.08 -1.46
C LEU A 120 31.48 13.53 -2.50
N PHE A 121 31.09 13.60 -3.78
CA PHE A 121 31.94 14.12 -4.85
C PHE A 121 32.37 15.58 -4.61
N ALA A 122 31.43 16.46 -4.25
CA ALA A 122 31.75 17.86 -3.98
C ALA A 122 32.70 18.04 -2.78
N VAL A 123 32.55 17.22 -1.72
CA VAL A 123 33.49 17.18 -0.58
C VAL A 123 34.88 16.72 -1.03
N LEU A 124 34.99 15.67 -1.84
CA LEU A 124 36.26 15.20 -2.39
C LEU A 124 36.96 16.28 -3.24
N VAL A 125 36.21 16.98 -4.10
CA VAL A 125 36.75 18.10 -4.91
C VAL A 125 37.19 19.27 -4.03
N LEU A 126 36.46 19.60 -2.96
CA LEU A 126 36.86 20.64 -2.00
C LEU A 126 38.12 20.26 -1.19
N LEU A 127 38.34 18.97 -0.91
CA LEU A 127 39.55 18.49 -0.23
C LEU A 127 40.76 18.51 -1.17
N VAL A 128 40.62 18.02 -2.41
CA VAL A 128 41.73 17.88 -3.38
C VAL A 128 42.03 19.16 -4.17
N GLY A 129 41.03 19.98 -4.49
CA GLY A 129 41.21 21.24 -5.23
C GLY A 129 41.89 22.34 -4.42
N ARG A 130 41.82 22.25 -3.08
CA ARG A 130 42.35 23.21 -2.11
C ARG A 130 43.90 23.32 -2.07
N PRO A 131 44.68 22.23 -2.14
CA PRO A 131 46.13 22.31 -2.39
C PRO A 131 46.47 22.72 -3.83
N LEU A 132 45.67 22.29 -4.83
CA LEU A 132 45.91 22.52 -6.26
C LEU A 132 45.64 23.97 -6.74
N ARG A 133 45.25 24.89 -5.85
CA ARG A 133 44.94 26.30 -6.15
C ARG A 133 43.84 26.50 -7.22
N LEU A 134 42.95 25.52 -7.43
CA LEU A 134 41.86 25.56 -8.41
C LEU A 134 40.67 26.42 -7.93
N GLN A 135 40.90 27.73 -7.75
CA GLN A 135 40.00 28.65 -7.05
C GLN A 135 38.61 28.78 -7.71
N LYS A 136 38.53 28.78 -9.05
CA LYS A 136 37.24 28.81 -9.78
C LYS A 136 36.39 27.56 -9.50
N LEU A 137 37.01 26.37 -9.54
CA LEU A 137 36.32 25.10 -9.28
C LEU A 137 35.86 25.01 -7.82
N CYS A 138 36.71 25.42 -6.87
CA CYS A 138 36.35 25.46 -5.45
C CYS A 138 35.16 26.39 -5.17
N CYS A 139 35.10 27.56 -5.82
CA CYS A 139 33.99 28.50 -5.69
C CYS A 139 32.67 27.88 -6.19
N LEU A 140 32.68 27.25 -7.37
CA LEU A 140 31.51 26.57 -7.93
C LEU A 140 31.04 25.40 -7.03
N CYS A 141 31.97 24.61 -6.50
CA CYS A 141 31.65 23.56 -5.53
C CYS A 141 31.05 24.10 -4.23
N MET A 142 31.48 25.27 -3.72
CA MET A 142 30.86 25.88 -2.53
C MET A 142 29.41 26.28 -2.79
N VAL A 143 29.11 26.93 -3.91
CA VAL A 143 27.72 27.28 -4.31
C VAL A 143 26.86 26.01 -4.42
N PHE A 144 27.39 24.98 -5.08
CA PHE A 144 26.71 23.69 -5.22
C PHE A 144 26.45 22.98 -3.88
N CYS A 145 27.41 23.04 -2.93
CA CYS A 145 27.22 22.46 -1.60
C CYS A 145 26.14 23.17 -0.78
N TRP A 146 25.96 24.49 -0.95
CA TRP A 146 24.84 25.22 -0.33
C TRP A 146 23.49 24.76 -0.87
N ILE A 147 23.38 24.54 -2.19
CA ILE A 147 22.17 23.99 -2.83
C ILE A 147 21.86 22.58 -2.28
N LEU A 148 22.86 21.70 -2.22
CA LEU A 148 22.71 20.36 -1.65
C LEU A 148 22.33 20.40 -0.15
N THR A 149 22.87 21.35 0.61
CA THR A 149 22.52 21.54 2.03
C THR A 149 21.04 21.90 2.19
N ALA A 150 20.50 22.80 1.35
CA ALA A 150 19.08 23.12 1.35
C ALA A 150 18.20 21.91 0.97
N LEU A 151 18.63 21.10 -0.01
CA LEU A 151 17.95 19.84 -0.36
C LEU A 151 17.97 18.82 0.78
N PHE A 152 19.10 18.67 1.50
CA PHE A 152 19.16 17.79 2.67
C PHE A 152 18.25 18.23 3.81
N TRP A 153 18.05 19.54 4.03
CA TRP A 153 17.05 20.03 4.99
C TRP A 153 15.61 19.71 4.57
N MET A 154 15.30 19.80 3.27
CA MET A 154 14.01 19.37 2.72
C MET A 154 13.77 17.87 2.93
N TYR A 155 14.76 17.02 2.60
CA TYR A 155 14.65 15.57 2.80
C TYR A 155 14.63 15.16 4.28
N PHE A 156 15.37 15.87 5.15
CA PHE A 156 15.26 15.70 6.60
C PHE A 156 13.81 15.90 7.07
N GLY A 157 13.16 16.99 6.64
CA GLY A 157 11.75 17.25 6.99
C GLY A 157 10.81 16.16 6.48
N LEU A 158 11.02 15.68 5.24
CA LEU A 158 10.21 14.61 4.63
C LEU A 158 10.37 13.25 5.33
N TYR A 159 11.60 12.81 5.61
CA TYR A 159 11.84 11.56 6.36
C TYR A 159 11.44 11.66 7.83
N TYR A 160 11.54 12.85 8.45
CA TYR A 160 11.02 13.09 9.79
C TYR A 160 9.48 12.99 9.82
N PHE A 161 8.80 13.57 8.82
CA PHE A 161 7.37 13.38 8.62
C PHE A 161 7.03 11.89 8.48
N PHE A 162 7.74 11.12 7.67
CA PHE A 162 7.49 9.69 7.52
C PHE A 162 7.77 8.85 8.79
N ASP A 163 8.76 9.20 9.62
CA ASP A 163 8.99 8.56 10.93
C ASP A 163 7.78 8.74 11.85
N LYS A 164 7.23 9.96 11.90
CA LYS A 164 6.04 10.29 12.71
C LYS A 164 4.76 9.69 12.13
N PHE A 165 4.47 9.96 10.86
CA PHE A 165 3.31 9.45 10.14
C PHE A 165 3.22 7.91 10.19
N ALA A 166 4.34 7.20 10.01
CA ALA A 166 4.36 5.75 10.18
C ALA A 166 4.09 5.35 11.64
N GLY A 167 4.65 6.07 12.62
CA GLY A 167 4.34 5.85 14.04
C GLY A 167 2.85 5.96 14.34
N ASP A 168 2.22 7.07 13.93
CA ASP A 168 0.82 7.37 14.22
C ASP A 168 -0.13 6.43 13.46
N THR A 169 0.17 6.14 12.18
CA THR A 169 -0.58 5.15 11.38
C THR A 169 -0.51 3.76 11.99
N CYS A 170 0.66 3.32 12.44
CA CYS A 170 0.82 1.99 13.06
C CYS A 170 0.05 1.85 14.38
N VAL A 171 -0.05 2.93 15.18
CA VAL A 171 -0.90 2.94 16.39
C VAL A 171 -2.39 2.85 16.01
N ALA A 172 -2.83 3.60 14.99
CA ALA A 172 -4.22 3.53 14.52
C ALA A 172 -4.59 2.15 13.94
N LEU A 173 -3.66 1.48 13.25
CA LEU A 173 -3.85 0.11 12.74
C LEU A 173 -3.89 -0.95 13.87
N ASP A 174 -3.14 -0.75 14.95
CA ASP A 174 -3.15 -1.60 16.14
C ASP A 174 -4.47 -1.43 16.94
N GLU A 175 -4.88 -0.18 17.17
CA GLU A 175 -6.17 0.16 17.80
C GLU A 175 -7.37 -0.42 17.03
N TYR A 176 -7.35 -0.33 15.69
CA TYR A 176 -8.39 -0.91 14.83
C TYR A 176 -8.50 -2.43 14.95
N GLN A 177 -7.38 -3.15 15.09
CA GLN A 177 -7.41 -4.61 15.26
C GLN A 177 -8.09 -5.01 16.57
N LEU A 178 -7.79 -4.29 17.65
CA LEU A 178 -8.36 -4.50 18.98
C LEU A 178 -9.84 -4.13 19.04
N ASN A 179 -10.24 -2.97 18.50
CA ASN A 179 -11.61 -2.51 18.52
C ASN A 179 -11.95 -1.66 17.28
N PRO A 180 -12.41 -2.28 16.17
CA PRO A 180 -12.78 -1.56 14.96
C PRO A 180 -13.80 -0.44 15.21
N GLN A 181 -14.78 -0.68 16.10
CA GLN A 181 -15.91 0.21 16.39
C GLN A 181 -15.48 1.58 16.94
N ASN A 182 -14.59 1.57 17.94
CA ASN A 182 -14.22 2.76 18.68
C ASN A 182 -12.89 3.37 18.20
N SER A 183 -12.35 2.87 17.09
CA SER A 183 -11.09 3.34 16.51
C SER A 183 -11.31 4.46 15.49
N THR A 184 -10.31 5.32 15.31
CA THR A 184 -10.36 6.40 14.31
C THR A 184 -10.61 5.86 12.89
N LEU A 185 -10.12 4.66 12.58
CA LEU A 185 -10.20 4.03 11.27
C LEU A 185 -11.54 3.28 11.04
N GLY A 186 -12.33 3.04 12.10
CA GLY A 186 -13.67 2.42 12.05
C GLY A 186 -14.68 3.17 11.18
N THR A 187 -14.57 4.50 11.14
CA THR A 187 -15.43 5.36 10.30
C THR A 187 -15.05 5.34 8.81
N ILE A 188 -13.86 4.82 8.47
CA ILE A 188 -13.32 4.78 7.11
C ILE A 188 -13.43 3.36 6.53
N ILE A 189 -13.28 2.34 7.38
CA ILE A 189 -13.38 0.93 7.01
C ILE A 189 -14.49 0.29 7.85
N PRO A 190 -15.75 0.30 7.36
CA PRO A 190 -16.94 -0.05 8.13
C PRO A 190 -17.05 -1.56 8.37
N CYS A 191 -16.22 -2.06 9.28
CA CYS A 191 -16.34 -3.38 9.91
C CYS A 191 -17.23 -3.32 11.17
N SER A 192 -18.13 -2.34 11.21
CA SER A 192 -18.83 -1.86 12.41
C SER A 192 -20.15 -2.59 12.70
N GLU A 193 -20.50 -3.63 11.93
CA GLU A 193 -21.72 -4.40 12.16
C GLU A 193 -21.46 -5.91 12.17
N LYS A 194 -20.54 -6.36 13.04
CA LYS A 194 -20.33 -7.80 13.27
C LYS A 194 -21.63 -8.52 13.65
N LEU A 195 -22.57 -7.85 14.31
CA LEU A 195 -23.87 -8.43 14.65
C LEU A 195 -24.73 -8.72 13.39
N SER A 196 -24.74 -7.80 12.41
CA SER A 196 -25.44 -7.98 11.13
C SER A 196 -24.73 -9.04 10.26
N ALA A 197 -23.39 -9.05 10.29
CA ALA A 197 -22.54 -10.05 9.66
C ALA A 197 -22.82 -11.48 10.16
N ASP A 198 -22.77 -11.69 11.47
CA ASP A 198 -22.96 -13.00 12.10
C ASP A 198 -24.39 -13.54 11.81
N VAL A 199 -25.42 -12.67 11.76
CA VAL A 199 -26.79 -13.06 11.38
C VAL A 199 -26.90 -13.50 9.92
N ILE A 200 -26.31 -12.76 8.97
CA ILE A 200 -26.37 -13.12 7.55
C ILE A 200 -25.65 -14.45 7.29
N LEU A 201 -24.48 -14.67 7.90
CA LEU A 201 -23.74 -15.92 7.76
C LEU A 201 -24.49 -17.10 8.41
N HIS A 202 -25.17 -16.86 9.53
CA HIS A 202 -26.00 -17.85 10.22
C HIS A 202 -27.23 -18.25 9.39
N ASP A 203 -28.00 -17.29 8.85
CA ASP A 203 -29.17 -17.55 8.01
C ASP A 203 -28.80 -18.32 6.73
N VAL A 204 -27.68 -17.96 6.08
CA VAL A 204 -27.16 -18.69 4.91
C VAL A 204 -26.68 -20.09 5.27
N GLY A 205 -25.96 -20.24 6.39
CA GLY A 205 -25.50 -21.54 6.90
C GLY A 205 -26.66 -22.48 7.25
N ALA A 206 -27.69 -21.96 7.91
CA ALA A 206 -28.93 -22.67 8.22
C ALA A 206 -29.68 -23.10 6.95
N GLY A 207 -29.83 -22.19 5.99
CA GLY A 207 -30.47 -22.50 4.71
C GLY A 207 -29.75 -23.61 3.93
N ILE A 208 -28.41 -23.60 3.88
CA ILE A 208 -27.65 -24.66 3.21
C ILE A 208 -27.73 -25.97 4.00
N HIS A 209 -27.64 -25.92 5.33
CA HIS A 209 -27.76 -27.09 6.20
C HIS A 209 -29.10 -27.81 5.99
N ASP A 210 -30.22 -27.07 6.06
CA ASP A 210 -31.57 -27.63 5.91
C ASP A 210 -31.81 -28.22 4.51
N ILE A 211 -31.23 -27.61 3.46
CA ILE A 211 -31.30 -28.17 2.09
C ILE A 211 -30.53 -29.49 1.99
N ILE A 212 -29.32 -29.58 2.55
CA ILE A 212 -28.51 -30.82 2.52
C ILE A 212 -29.21 -31.93 3.30
N ASP A 213 -29.79 -31.62 4.46
CA ASP A 213 -30.53 -32.59 5.28
C ASP A 213 -31.83 -33.04 4.59
N GLN A 214 -32.55 -32.14 3.91
CA GLN A 214 -33.71 -32.50 3.08
C GLN A 214 -33.31 -33.43 1.91
N VAL A 215 -32.19 -33.14 1.23
CA VAL A 215 -31.65 -34.03 0.19
C VAL A 215 -31.29 -35.40 0.77
N ASN A 216 -30.62 -35.45 1.92
CA ASN A 216 -30.23 -36.71 2.56
C ASN A 216 -31.44 -37.55 3.01
N SER A 217 -32.51 -36.90 3.46
CA SER A 217 -33.80 -37.56 3.76
C SER A 217 -34.42 -38.18 2.50
N ASN A 218 -34.40 -37.46 1.36
CA ASN A 218 -34.87 -37.99 0.08
C ASN A 218 -34.00 -39.16 -0.43
N ILE A 219 -32.67 -39.07 -0.28
CA ILE A 219 -31.72 -40.15 -0.59
C ILE A 219 -32.00 -41.39 0.26
N TYR A 220 -32.32 -41.22 1.55
CA TYR A 220 -32.72 -42.32 2.43
C TYR A 220 -34.01 -42.99 1.94
N THR A 221 -35.04 -42.21 1.60
CA THR A 221 -36.30 -42.74 1.04
C THR A 221 -36.05 -43.56 -0.23
N ILE A 222 -35.28 -43.02 -1.19
CA ILE A 222 -34.91 -43.72 -2.43
C ILE A 222 -34.18 -45.04 -2.16
N LYS A 223 -33.23 -45.08 -1.21
CA LYS A 223 -32.54 -46.32 -0.79
C LYS A 223 -33.47 -47.36 -0.15
N SER A 224 -34.58 -46.92 0.43
CA SER A 224 -35.54 -47.80 1.11
C SER A 224 -36.59 -48.37 0.16
N GLU A 225 -37.03 -47.59 -0.84
CA GLU A 225 -38.01 -48.01 -1.85
C GLU A 225 -37.37 -48.80 -3.01
N TYR A 226 -36.16 -48.41 -3.41
CA TYR A 226 -35.39 -49.05 -4.48
C TYR A 226 -34.15 -49.74 -3.89
N PRO A 227 -33.83 -50.99 -4.28
CA PRO A 227 -32.73 -51.77 -3.68
C PRO A 227 -31.33 -51.33 -4.15
N VAL A 228 -31.05 -50.03 -4.11
CA VAL A 228 -29.81 -49.38 -4.55
C VAL A 228 -28.78 -49.44 -3.44
N LYS A 229 -27.69 -50.18 -3.66
CA LYS A 229 -26.63 -50.38 -2.64
C LYS A 229 -25.52 -49.33 -2.63
N GLN A 230 -25.39 -48.54 -3.71
CA GLN A 230 -24.32 -47.55 -3.86
C GLN A 230 -24.93 -46.19 -4.23
N LEU A 231 -25.40 -45.50 -3.19
CA LEU A 231 -25.87 -44.13 -3.28
C LEU A 231 -25.26 -43.39 -2.08
N ASP A 232 -24.38 -42.43 -2.33
CA ASP A 232 -23.68 -41.74 -1.24
C ASP A 232 -24.59 -40.66 -0.63
N TYR A 233 -24.45 -40.42 0.68
CA TYR A 233 -25.09 -39.26 1.32
C TYR A 233 -24.24 -38.01 1.05
N ILE A 234 -24.91 -36.87 0.93
CA ILE A 234 -24.25 -35.58 0.77
C ILE A 234 -23.69 -35.15 2.12
N CYS A 235 -22.42 -34.77 2.17
CA CYS A 235 -21.85 -34.26 3.41
C CYS A 235 -22.36 -32.85 3.70
N ASN A 236 -22.73 -32.61 4.96
CA ASN A 236 -23.14 -31.31 5.46
C ASN A 236 -21.95 -30.65 6.18
N PRO A 237 -21.35 -29.58 5.61
CA PRO A 237 -20.22 -28.88 6.23
C PRO A 237 -20.66 -27.87 7.29
N PHE A 238 -21.97 -27.75 7.58
CA PHE A 238 -22.50 -26.87 8.62
C PHE A 238 -22.97 -27.69 9.83
N THR A 239 -22.66 -27.23 11.05
CA THR A 239 -23.18 -27.84 12.28
C THR A 239 -24.70 -27.76 12.34
N GLY A 240 -25.34 -28.68 13.06
CA GLY A 240 -26.78 -28.57 13.36
C GLY A 240 -27.17 -27.33 14.19
N PRO A 241 -28.48 -27.14 14.41
CA PRO A 241 -29.00 -26.07 15.24
C PRO A 241 -28.52 -26.20 16.70
N PRO A 242 -28.33 -25.06 17.42
CA PRO A 242 -28.61 -23.69 16.98
C PRO A 242 -27.45 -22.96 16.28
N GLN A 243 -26.25 -23.55 16.17
CA GLN A 243 -25.05 -22.79 15.80
C GLN A 243 -24.85 -22.56 14.30
N TYR A 244 -25.19 -23.54 13.44
CA TYR A 244 -24.99 -23.48 11.98
C TYR A 244 -23.61 -22.97 11.53
N GLN A 245 -22.55 -23.32 12.27
CA GLN A 245 -21.17 -22.92 11.97
C GLN A 245 -20.61 -23.74 10.82
N TYR A 246 -19.85 -23.08 9.95
CA TYR A 246 -19.11 -23.73 8.87
C TYR A 246 -17.89 -24.47 9.45
N GLN A 247 -17.85 -25.78 9.24
CA GLN A 247 -16.83 -26.72 9.73
C GLN A 247 -16.54 -27.74 8.61
N PRO A 248 -15.78 -27.36 7.57
CA PRO A 248 -15.49 -28.23 6.42
C PRO A 248 -14.75 -29.51 6.83
N GLU A 249 -14.04 -29.51 7.96
CA GLU A 249 -13.39 -30.69 8.56
C GLU A 249 -14.37 -31.82 8.94
N ASN A 250 -15.66 -31.53 9.09
CA ASN A 250 -16.69 -32.57 9.26
C ASN A 250 -16.89 -33.41 7.98
N CYS A 251 -16.44 -32.91 6.82
CA CYS A 251 -16.49 -33.61 5.55
C CYS A 251 -15.14 -34.26 5.21
N PRO A 252 -15.04 -35.61 5.17
CA PRO A 252 -13.81 -36.28 4.80
C PRO A 252 -13.47 -36.03 3.33
N SER A 253 -12.18 -36.06 2.99
CA SER A 253 -11.70 -35.86 1.62
C SER A 253 -12.33 -36.87 0.65
N GLY A 254 -13.02 -36.37 -0.38
CA GLY A 254 -13.76 -37.19 -1.35
C GLY A 254 -15.20 -37.55 -0.93
N ALA A 255 -15.73 -36.96 0.13
CA ALA A 255 -17.17 -37.02 0.41
C ALA A 255 -17.99 -36.34 -0.70
N ALA A 256 -19.19 -36.86 -0.95
CA ALA A 256 -20.11 -36.28 -1.93
C ALA A 256 -20.58 -34.89 -1.48
N THR A 257 -20.50 -33.92 -2.39
CA THR A 257 -20.95 -32.54 -2.20
C THR A 257 -22.32 -32.32 -2.83
N ILE A 258 -22.98 -31.20 -2.53
CA ILE A 258 -24.29 -30.89 -3.14
C ILE A 258 -24.17 -30.80 -4.68
N GLY A 259 -23.03 -30.33 -5.20
CA GLY A 259 -22.71 -30.32 -6.63
C GLY A 259 -22.66 -31.69 -7.31
N ASP A 260 -22.46 -32.79 -6.56
CA ASP A 260 -22.37 -34.16 -7.10
C ASP A 260 -23.74 -34.82 -7.33
N ILE A 261 -24.82 -34.26 -6.75
CA ILE A 261 -26.18 -34.80 -6.84
C ILE A 261 -26.61 -35.15 -8.28
N PRO A 262 -26.37 -34.32 -9.33
CA PRO A 262 -26.78 -34.66 -10.69
C PRO A 262 -26.09 -35.92 -11.20
N GLN A 263 -24.81 -36.14 -10.87
CA GLN A 263 -24.07 -37.35 -11.24
C GLN A 263 -24.54 -38.57 -10.44
N ILE A 264 -24.86 -38.36 -9.16
CA ILE A 264 -25.45 -39.36 -8.26
C ILE A 264 -26.81 -39.83 -8.81
N LEU A 265 -27.71 -38.92 -9.19
CA LEU A 265 -29.00 -39.25 -9.79
C LEU A 265 -28.85 -39.89 -11.17
N LYS A 266 -27.88 -39.47 -12.00
CA LYS A 266 -27.67 -40.04 -13.33
C LYS A 266 -27.24 -41.52 -13.29
N ARG A 267 -26.56 -41.92 -12.21
CA ARG A 267 -26.25 -43.33 -11.89
C ARG A 267 -27.47 -44.16 -11.48
N LEU A 268 -28.53 -43.54 -10.95
CA LEU A 268 -29.79 -44.20 -10.57
C LEU A 268 -30.68 -44.55 -11.76
N THR A 269 -30.62 -43.80 -12.86
CA THR A 269 -31.42 -44.05 -14.07
C THR A 269 -30.96 -45.29 -14.85
N CYS A 270 -31.39 -46.47 -14.38
CA CYS A 270 -31.42 -47.78 -15.05
C CYS A 270 -30.30 -48.07 -16.08
N SER A 271 -29.03 -47.88 -15.74
CA SER A 271 -27.89 -48.41 -16.54
C SER A 271 -26.84 -49.15 -15.71
N ASP A 272 -26.30 -48.55 -14.63
CA ASP A 272 -25.03 -49.05 -14.07
C ASP A 272 -25.10 -49.75 -12.70
N PHE A 273 -26.14 -49.55 -11.88
CA PHE A 273 -26.15 -49.98 -10.46
C PHE A 273 -27.19 -51.06 -10.11
N GLY A 274 -27.35 -52.06 -10.98
CA GLY A 274 -28.00 -53.32 -10.61
C GLY A 274 -29.53 -53.29 -10.57
N GLY A 275 -30.15 -52.44 -11.40
CA GLY A 275 -31.54 -52.65 -11.79
C GLY A 275 -31.67 -54.01 -12.47
N GLY A 276 -32.23 -55.00 -11.77
CA GLY A 276 -32.54 -56.30 -12.35
C GLY A 276 -33.54 -56.20 -13.51
N ALA A 277 -33.93 -57.33 -14.10
CA ALA A 277 -34.73 -57.41 -15.33
C ALA A 277 -36.10 -56.66 -15.34
N ASN A 278 -36.49 -56.05 -14.22
CA ASN A 278 -37.70 -55.24 -14.04
C ASN A 278 -37.42 -53.72 -13.92
N CYS A 279 -36.21 -53.23 -14.20
CA CYS A 279 -35.95 -51.78 -14.28
C CYS A 279 -36.70 -51.20 -15.49
N ARG A 280 -37.92 -50.67 -15.27
CA ARG A 280 -38.65 -49.91 -16.30
C ARG A 280 -37.93 -48.57 -16.50
N PRO A 281 -37.27 -48.32 -17.64
CA PRO A 281 -36.43 -47.12 -17.78
C PRO A 281 -37.23 -45.81 -17.82
N ALA A 282 -38.54 -45.89 -18.03
CA ALA A 282 -39.43 -44.76 -18.25
C ALA A 282 -39.88 -44.04 -16.95
N ASP A 283 -40.00 -44.76 -15.82
CA ASP A 283 -40.82 -44.29 -14.70
C ASP A 283 -40.07 -43.31 -13.76
N LEU A 284 -38.76 -43.54 -13.50
CA LEU A 284 -37.94 -42.62 -12.69
C LEU A 284 -37.30 -41.50 -13.53
N SER A 285 -36.93 -41.81 -14.79
CA SER A 285 -36.31 -40.85 -15.71
C SER A 285 -37.25 -39.73 -16.18
N SER A 286 -38.57 -39.95 -16.14
CA SER A 286 -39.57 -38.95 -16.52
C SER A 286 -40.03 -38.07 -15.35
N ALA A 287 -39.74 -38.47 -14.11
CA ALA A 287 -40.12 -37.75 -12.90
C ALA A 287 -39.05 -36.73 -12.43
N ILE A 288 -37.80 -36.89 -12.86
CA ILE A 288 -36.66 -36.06 -12.44
C ILE A 288 -36.27 -35.11 -13.58
N ASP A 289 -36.51 -33.81 -13.38
CA ASP A 289 -35.94 -32.75 -14.21
C ASP A 289 -34.45 -32.59 -13.88
N TYR A 290 -33.60 -33.26 -14.66
CA TYR A 290 -32.14 -33.27 -14.46
C TYR A 290 -31.52 -31.89 -14.60
N ASP A 291 -31.96 -31.09 -15.58
CA ASP A 291 -31.43 -29.75 -15.82
C ASP A 291 -31.79 -28.82 -14.65
N LYS A 292 -32.97 -28.99 -14.06
CA LYS A 292 -33.38 -28.31 -12.83
C LYS A 292 -32.53 -28.71 -11.64
N VAL A 293 -32.38 -30.01 -11.37
CA VAL A 293 -31.51 -30.45 -10.26
C VAL A 293 -30.09 -29.93 -10.45
N GLN A 294 -29.52 -30.06 -11.66
CA GLN A 294 -28.19 -29.55 -11.96
C GLN A 294 -28.07 -28.04 -11.75
N SER A 295 -29.04 -27.25 -12.18
CA SER A 295 -28.99 -25.78 -12.04
C SER A 295 -29.06 -25.33 -10.59
N TYR A 296 -29.96 -25.91 -9.78
CA TYR A 296 -30.07 -25.60 -8.35
C TYR A 296 -28.84 -26.05 -7.57
N THR A 297 -28.41 -27.31 -7.73
CA THR A 297 -27.28 -27.84 -6.95
C THR A 297 -25.96 -27.18 -7.33
N SER A 298 -25.75 -26.86 -8.61
CA SER A 298 -24.60 -26.07 -9.06
C SER A 298 -24.63 -24.62 -8.57
N SER A 299 -25.80 -24.07 -8.25
CA SER A 299 -25.91 -22.72 -7.71
C SER A 299 -25.61 -22.70 -6.21
N ILE A 300 -26.10 -23.70 -5.46
CA ILE A 300 -25.79 -23.84 -4.03
C ILE A 300 -24.32 -24.22 -3.82
N GLN A 301 -23.74 -25.07 -4.68
CA GLN A 301 -22.31 -25.37 -4.66
C GLN A 301 -21.47 -24.09 -4.86
N ASN A 302 -21.86 -23.22 -5.81
CA ASN A 302 -21.22 -21.92 -5.98
C ASN A 302 -21.26 -21.05 -4.71
N VAL A 303 -22.36 -21.07 -3.94
CA VAL A 303 -22.42 -20.36 -2.64
C VAL A 303 -21.52 -21.01 -1.60
N LEU A 304 -21.47 -22.34 -1.56
CA LEU A 304 -20.62 -23.09 -0.65
C LEU A 304 -19.13 -22.85 -0.89
N ASP A 305 -18.71 -22.78 -2.16
CA ASP A 305 -17.33 -22.55 -2.58
C ASP A 305 -16.82 -21.15 -2.17
N ILE A 306 -17.72 -20.15 -2.12
CA ILE A 306 -17.38 -18.76 -1.75
C ILE A 306 -17.57 -18.47 -0.25
N PHE A 307 -18.26 -19.35 0.48
CA PHE A 307 -18.62 -19.12 1.88
C PHE A 307 -17.41 -18.78 2.77
N PRO A 308 -16.25 -19.47 2.68
CA PRO A 308 -15.08 -19.15 3.52
C PRO A 308 -14.49 -17.77 3.24
N GLY A 309 -14.51 -17.33 1.97
CA GLY A 309 -14.07 -15.99 1.59
C GLY A 309 -15.03 -14.92 2.10
N THR A 310 -16.33 -15.18 1.96
CA THR A 310 -17.42 -14.31 2.44
C THR A 310 -17.33 -14.13 3.96
N GLU A 311 -17.17 -15.22 4.71
CA GLU A 311 -16.98 -15.20 6.16
C GLU A 311 -15.76 -14.36 6.56
N ARG A 312 -14.59 -14.57 5.94
CA ARG A 312 -13.37 -13.79 6.23
C ARG A 312 -13.49 -12.30 5.88
N LEU A 313 -14.24 -11.97 4.83
CA LEU A 313 -14.50 -10.58 4.43
C LEU A 313 -15.46 -9.89 5.41
N VAL A 314 -16.60 -10.53 5.70
CA VAL A 314 -17.72 -9.95 6.45
C VAL A 314 -17.47 -9.95 7.97
N SER A 315 -16.68 -10.90 8.49
CA SER A 315 -16.11 -10.84 9.85
C SER A 315 -14.93 -9.85 9.98
N CYS A 316 -14.47 -9.30 8.86
CA CYS A 316 -13.27 -8.49 8.71
C CYS A 316 -11.95 -9.13 9.16
N GLU A 317 -11.89 -10.46 9.22
CA GLU A 317 -10.63 -11.19 9.37
C GLU A 317 -9.63 -10.81 8.26
N LEU A 318 -10.08 -10.69 7.01
CA LEU A 318 -9.23 -10.33 5.87
C LEU A 318 -8.49 -9.00 6.07
N VAL A 319 -9.21 -7.96 6.50
CA VAL A 319 -8.64 -6.63 6.78
C VAL A 319 -7.71 -6.69 8.00
N LYS A 320 -8.14 -7.36 9.07
CA LYS A 320 -7.34 -7.51 10.30
C LYS A 320 -6.05 -8.27 10.06
N ALA A 321 -6.06 -9.31 9.22
CA ALA A 321 -4.86 -10.08 8.86
C ALA A 321 -3.83 -9.21 8.13
N GLY A 322 -4.27 -8.40 7.15
CA GLY A 322 -3.40 -7.43 6.47
C GLY A 322 -2.81 -6.40 7.43
N PHE A 323 -3.61 -5.88 8.38
CA PHE A 323 -3.13 -4.92 9.38
C PHE A 323 -2.20 -5.54 10.41
N ALA A 324 -2.44 -6.80 10.82
CA ALA A 324 -1.56 -7.55 11.72
C ALA A 324 -0.18 -7.75 11.10
N ASP A 325 -0.08 -8.07 9.81
CA ASP A 325 1.20 -8.19 9.12
C ASP A 325 1.94 -6.83 9.03
N ILE A 326 1.23 -5.75 8.72
CA ILE A 326 1.81 -4.39 8.71
C ILE A 326 2.34 -4.01 10.11
N VAL A 327 1.53 -4.17 11.16
CA VAL A 327 1.88 -3.79 12.54
C VAL A 327 3.00 -4.66 13.09
N GLY A 328 2.90 -5.99 12.95
CA GLY A 328 3.90 -6.94 13.44
C GLY A 328 5.23 -6.85 12.69
N ASN A 329 5.20 -6.86 11.36
CA ASN A 329 6.41 -7.08 10.55
C ASN A 329 6.98 -5.82 9.89
N GLN A 330 6.18 -4.80 9.56
CA GLN A 330 6.65 -3.66 8.74
C GLN A 330 6.79 -2.35 9.53
N CYS A 331 5.92 -2.06 10.50
CA CYS A 331 5.91 -0.81 11.25
C CYS A 331 7.25 -0.46 11.92
N ALA A 332 7.81 -1.38 12.72
CA ALA A 332 9.08 -1.16 13.41
C ALA A 332 10.30 -1.00 12.46
N PRO A 333 10.52 -1.81 11.42
CA PRO A 333 11.62 -1.60 10.47
C PRO A 333 11.41 -0.39 9.53
N LEU A 334 10.19 -0.06 9.12
CA LEU A 334 9.88 1.14 8.33
C LEU A 334 10.28 2.41 9.08
N ARG A 335 9.81 2.54 10.33
CA ARG A 335 10.11 3.67 11.21
C ARG A 335 11.61 3.79 11.51
N ARG A 336 12.31 2.67 11.69
CA ARG A 336 13.79 2.66 11.83
C ARG A 336 14.51 3.15 10.57
N GLY A 337 14.04 2.78 9.37
CA GLY A 337 14.57 3.27 8.10
C GLY A 337 14.44 4.78 7.96
N ALA A 338 13.21 5.30 8.14
CA ALA A 338 12.93 6.74 8.11
C ALA A 338 13.76 7.52 9.14
N ARG A 339 13.90 6.99 10.37
CA ARG A 339 14.69 7.60 11.43
C ARG A 339 16.19 7.64 11.14
N ALA A 340 16.74 6.55 10.61
CA ALA A 340 18.13 6.51 10.18
C ALA A 340 18.37 7.51 9.04
N ALA A 341 17.45 7.63 8.09
CA ALA A 341 17.53 8.57 6.98
C ALA A 341 17.53 10.04 7.46
N TRP A 342 16.52 10.48 8.23
CA TRP A 342 16.48 11.89 8.67
C TRP A 342 17.64 12.25 9.60
N ALA A 343 18.01 11.37 10.54
CA ALA A 343 19.11 11.64 11.48
C ALA A 343 20.46 11.76 10.74
N ALA A 344 20.68 10.90 9.74
CA ALA A 344 21.88 10.97 8.92
C ALA A 344 21.90 12.18 7.98
N LEU A 345 20.75 12.58 7.42
CA LEU A 345 20.65 13.80 6.59
C LEU A 345 20.89 15.08 7.41
N ALA A 346 20.43 15.13 8.66
CA ALA A 346 20.73 16.22 9.58
C ALA A 346 22.24 16.26 9.97
N ALA A 347 22.84 15.10 10.22
CA ALA A 347 24.29 15.01 10.47
C ALA A 347 25.12 15.42 9.23
N LEU A 348 24.69 15.00 8.03
CA LEU A 348 25.28 15.41 6.76
C LEU A 348 25.23 16.92 6.57
N SER A 349 24.05 17.54 6.68
CA SER A 349 23.91 18.99 6.48
C SER A 349 24.74 19.79 7.48
N ALA A 350 24.75 19.39 8.76
CA ALA A 350 25.61 20.01 9.78
C ALA A 350 27.09 19.85 9.46
N SER A 351 27.55 18.65 9.09
CA SER A 351 28.96 18.40 8.72
C SER A 351 29.38 19.21 7.48
N MET A 352 28.49 19.36 6.50
CA MET A 352 28.74 20.13 5.28
C MET A 352 28.87 21.62 5.57
N VAL A 353 27.97 22.20 6.37
CA VAL A 353 28.05 23.61 6.80
C VAL A 353 29.35 23.88 7.55
N LEU A 354 29.73 23.02 8.50
CA LEU A 354 31.00 23.13 9.22
C LEU A 354 32.21 23.05 8.27
N LEU A 355 32.19 22.16 7.28
CA LEU A 355 33.25 22.03 6.29
C LEU A 355 33.35 23.29 5.40
N ILE A 356 32.23 23.84 4.93
CA ILE A 356 32.18 25.09 4.16
C ILE A 356 32.77 26.26 4.97
N LEU A 357 32.37 26.42 6.23
CA LEU A 357 32.89 27.47 7.11
C LEU A 357 34.40 27.34 7.35
N LEU A 358 34.92 26.12 7.53
CA LEU A 358 36.36 25.84 7.64
C LEU A 358 37.13 26.04 6.31
N VAL A 359 36.47 26.01 5.16
CA VAL A 359 37.05 26.44 3.88
C VAL A 359 37.14 27.97 3.84
N LEU A 360 36.04 28.68 4.08
CA LEU A 360 35.96 30.15 4.07
C LEU A 360 36.95 30.82 5.04
N VAL A 361 37.03 30.36 6.29
CA VAL A 361 37.97 30.91 7.27
C VAL A 361 39.42 30.70 6.83
N ALA A 362 39.72 29.56 6.19
CA ALA A 362 41.08 29.23 5.77
C ALA A 362 41.50 29.90 4.44
N THR A 363 40.57 30.27 3.56
CA THR A 363 40.86 31.13 2.41
C THR A 363 41.11 32.57 2.87
N ASN A 364 40.28 33.11 3.74
CA ASN A 364 40.41 34.50 4.21
C ASN A 364 41.71 34.70 5.03
N ALA A 365 42.10 33.70 5.84
CA ALA A 365 43.36 33.74 6.59
C ALA A 365 44.64 33.66 5.73
N ARG A 366 44.54 33.42 4.41
CA ARG A 366 45.69 33.45 3.47
C ARG A 366 45.88 34.79 2.76
N HIS A 367 44.86 35.65 2.74
CA HIS A 367 44.89 36.98 2.13
C HIS A 367 45.38 38.19 2.97
N PRO A 368 45.72 38.15 4.27
CA PRO A 368 46.10 39.37 5.02
C PRO A 368 47.46 40.02 4.66
N GLY A 369 48.15 39.57 3.61
CA GLY A 369 49.59 39.81 3.43
C GLY A 369 50.01 40.82 2.35
N ASP A 370 49.16 41.13 1.37
CA ASP A 370 49.64 41.71 0.09
C ASP A 370 49.43 43.24 -0.06
N ASP A 371 48.63 43.87 0.80
CA ASP A 371 48.28 45.30 0.69
C ASP A 371 49.34 46.28 1.25
N ARG A 372 50.56 45.81 1.57
CA ARG A 372 51.61 46.65 2.19
C ARG A 372 52.81 47.00 1.30
N LEU A 373 52.88 46.54 0.06
CA LEU A 373 54.05 46.78 -0.83
C LEU A 373 53.86 47.88 -1.90
N SER A 374 52.67 48.46 -2.05
CA SER A 374 52.37 49.39 -3.17
C SER A 374 52.63 50.89 -2.90
N VAL A 375 53.09 51.27 -1.69
CA VAL A 375 53.17 52.69 -1.25
C VAL A 375 54.60 53.25 -1.25
N ARG A 376 55.61 52.52 -1.76
CA ARG A 376 57.03 52.91 -1.63
C ARG A 376 57.75 53.37 -2.90
N HIS A 377 57.05 53.49 -4.03
CA HIS A 377 57.61 53.98 -5.29
C HIS A 377 56.84 55.19 -5.84
N LEU A 378 56.81 56.30 -5.08
CA LEU A 378 56.37 57.62 -5.57
C LEU A 378 56.95 58.77 -4.74
N THR A 379 58.27 58.73 -4.50
CA THR A 379 59.05 59.87 -3.97
C THR A 379 60.40 59.97 -4.67
N SER A 380 60.44 60.66 -5.82
CA SER A 380 61.60 61.43 -6.30
C SER A 380 61.28 62.17 -7.61
N SER A 381 61.49 63.49 -7.63
CA SER A 381 61.85 64.34 -8.80
C SER A 381 60.87 64.51 -9.99
N THR A 382 60.70 65.69 -10.63
CA THR A 382 60.80 67.13 -10.25
C THR A 382 60.13 67.96 -11.38
N ASN A 383 59.59 69.15 -11.06
CA ASN A 383 59.36 70.34 -11.93
C ASN A 383 58.13 70.45 -12.89
N SER A 384 57.44 71.60 -12.73
CA SER A 384 56.83 72.50 -13.76
C SER A 384 55.64 71.95 -14.62
N GLU A 385 54.51 72.63 -14.84
CA GLU A 385 54.06 74.04 -14.66
C GLU A 385 52.54 74.16 -14.34
N ILE A 386 52.11 75.32 -13.79
CA ILE A 386 50.95 76.20 -14.17
C ILE A 386 49.68 75.52 -14.78
N SER A 387 48.41 75.75 -14.38
CA SER A 387 47.72 76.93 -13.77
C SER A 387 46.46 76.53 -12.98
N GLU A 388 45.98 77.40 -12.08
CA GLU A 388 44.56 77.48 -11.72
C GLU A 388 43.75 78.10 -12.88
N ALA A 389 42.60 77.51 -13.25
CA ALA A 389 41.42 78.16 -13.87
C ALA A 389 40.30 77.10 -14.13
N GLU A 390 39.03 77.49 -14.02
CA GLU A 390 37.79 76.65 -14.02
C GLU A 390 37.51 75.93 -12.69
N PHE A 391 37.13 76.63 -11.62
CA PHE A 391 35.93 77.48 -11.54
C PHE A 391 34.68 76.69 -11.98
N ALA A 392 34.04 75.96 -11.06
CA ALA A 392 32.94 76.52 -10.26
C ALA A 392 31.70 76.98 -11.07
N GLU A 393 31.37 76.32 -12.18
CA GLU A 393 30.12 76.55 -12.91
C GLU A 393 29.37 75.26 -13.32
N MET A 394 28.64 74.65 -12.38
CA MET A 394 27.32 74.03 -12.69
C MET A 394 26.47 73.59 -11.49
N HIS A 395 26.80 73.97 -10.25
CA HIS A 395 25.87 73.90 -9.11
C HIS A 395 24.75 74.97 -9.21
N ALA A 396 24.05 75.06 -10.36
CA ALA A 396 23.09 76.13 -10.67
C ALA A 396 21.97 75.75 -11.68
N LYS A 397 21.52 74.49 -11.73
CA LYS A 397 20.25 74.04 -12.37
C LYS A 397 19.96 72.59 -11.92
N LYS A 398 18.74 72.17 -11.56
CA LYS A 398 17.45 72.86 -11.48
C LYS A 398 16.51 72.07 -10.55
N VAL A 399 16.30 72.55 -9.32
CA VAL A 399 15.12 72.14 -8.53
C VAL A 399 13.97 73.09 -8.86
N ARG A 400 12.74 72.54 -8.94
CA ARG A 400 11.42 73.22 -8.97
C ARG A 400 10.75 73.46 -10.34
N THR A 401 9.85 72.53 -10.66
CA THR A 401 8.61 72.57 -11.49
C THR A 401 7.87 71.23 -11.22
N ARG A 402 6.57 71.06 -10.92
CA ARG A 402 5.37 71.94 -10.81
C ARG A 402 5.01 72.73 -12.08
N VAL A 403 3.75 72.94 -12.44
CA VAL A 403 2.44 72.88 -11.73
C VAL A 403 1.43 72.01 -12.54
N GLY A 404 0.22 71.78 -12.01
CA GLY A 404 -0.97 71.35 -12.80
C GLY A 404 -1.45 72.42 -13.82
N PRO A 405 -2.72 72.42 -14.25
CA PRO A 405 -3.90 72.33 -13.37
C PRO A 405 -4.40 70.92 -13.05
#